data_AF-A0AAD7TMS6-F1
#
_entry.id   AF-A0AAD7TMS6-F1
#
_cell.length_a   1.000
_cell.length_b   1.000
_cell.length_c   1.000
_cell.angle_alpha   90.00
_cell.angle_beta   90.00
_cell.angle_gamma   90.00
#
_symmetry.space_group_name_H-M   'P 1'
#
loop_
_entity.id
_entity.type
_entity.pdbx_description
1 polymer ?
#
loop_
_entity_poly.entity_id
_entity_poly.type
_entity_poly.pdbx_seq_one_letter_code
_entity_poly.pdbx_strand_id
1 'polypeptide(L)'
;MPLPLPIEIIERILSFLDGDVKTVTVCSLVCRALLPACRALLWHNITIHDKRDDPEDTHSEELEMLSDVLAFNTDIYPYVHSFTLQYNLSFSKYEAGLIISVGYIIHCCEIFPSLRSLTLGGLVQTPFSSFVSLFDLIPTLEEFHLRDITPIFPRDSWPTDQIPASYGLPSAEQLAGASSTRSNAGGGMTLQPHLRSFSIINSQSIKACSASELPELVSSLERSKYSSTLRSLELRVGVQCGSSAIGWGPDASFHSTPHLRVPSFAPQLSHFGIVFNHYVRSDGYIDAPNTREYMQPPARRLGAGQTMTASTDLLRGKNPNCRRSS
;
A
#
# COMPACT_ATOMS: atom_id res chain seq x y z
N MET A 1 32.75 1.05 41.76
CA MET A 1 31.37 1.17 41.23
C MET A 1 31.43 0.84 39.75
N PRO A 2 30.64 -0.11 39.24
CA PRO A 2 30.61 -0.40 37.81
C PRO A 2 30.14 0.84 37.05
N LEU A 3 30.81 1.14 35.93
CA LEU A 3 30.40 2.22 35.04
C LEU A 3 29.03 1.87 34.46
N PRO A 4 28.07 2.82 34.40
CA PRO A 4 26.80 2.57 33.73
C PRO A 4 27.08 2.20 32.27
N LEU A 5 26.41 1.16 31.78
CA LEU A 5 26.48 0.78 30.38
C LEU A 5 26.00 1.95 29.51
N PRO A 6 26.70 2.28 28.41
CA PRO A 6 26.22 3.26 27.44
C PRO A 6 24.81 2.91 26.94
N ILE A 7 23.97 3.93 26.74
CA ILE A 7 22.57 3.74 26.35
C ILE A 7 22.45 3.01 25.02
N GLU A 8 23.40 3.24 24.10
CA GLU A 8 23.45 2.60 22.78
C GLU A 8 23.64 1.08 22.89
N ILE A 9 24.40 0.62 23.90
CA ILE A 9 24.57 -0.82 24.16
C ILE A 9 23.26 -1.41 24.67
N ILE A 10 22.57 -0.69 25.55
CA ILE A 10 21.28 -1.12 26.11
C ILE A 10 20.21 -1.18 25.01
N GLU A 11 20.10 -0.15 24.18
CA GLU A 11 19.18 -0.12 23.04
C GLU A 11 19.49 -1.25 22.05
N ARG A 12 20.78 -1.53 21.80
CA ARG A 12 21.19 -2.66 20.97
C ARG A 12 20.79 -4.00 21.60
N ILE A 13 20.92 -4.16 22.91
CA ILE A 13 20.47 -5.37 23.61
C ILE A 13 18.94 -5.52 23.49
N LEU A 14 18.20 -4.43 23.74
CA LEU A 14 16.74 -4.42 23.63
C LEU A 14 16.27 -4.70 22.20
N SER A 15 17.02 -4.29 21.17
CA SER A 15 16.68 -4.58 19.77
C SER A 15 16.67 -6.08 19.43
N PHE A 16 17.34 -6.92 20.21
CA PHE A 16 17.23 -8.38 20.06
C PHE A 16 15.90 -8.95 20.59
N LEU A 17 15.13 -8.14 21.31
CA LEU A 17 13.79 -8.47 21.81
C LEU A 17 12.68 -7.96 20.88
N ASP A 18 13.03 -7.48 19.69
CA ASP A 18 12.04 -7.04 18.71
C ASP A 18 11.05 -8.18 18.39
N GLY A 19 9.76 -7.86 18.46
CA GLY A 19 8.65 -8.82 18.37
C GLY A 19 8.30 -9.58 19.67
N ASP A 20 9.17 -9.60 20.69
CA ASP A 20 8.84 -10.17 22.01
C ASP A 20 8.25 -9.11 22.94
N VAL A 21 7.01 -8.72 22.64
CA VAL A 21 6.23 -7.70 23.37
C VAL A 21 6.19 -7.99 24.88
N LYS A 22 6.12 -9.27 25.28
CA LYS A 22 6.04 -9.67 26.69
C LYS A 22 7.34 -9.34 27.42
N THR A 23 8.48 -9.76 26.87
CA THR A 23 9.79 -9.50 27.49
C THR A 23 10.11 -8.01 27.50
N VAL A 24 9.84 -7.28 26.41
CA VAL A 24 10.03 -5.82 26.36
C VAL A 24 9.16 -5.10 27.39
N THR A 25 7.91 -5.54 27.60
CA THR A 25 7.03 -5.00 28.64
C THR A 25 7.64 -5.19 30.03
N VAL A 26 8.16 -6.38 30.34
CA VAL A 26 8.84 -6.63 31.63
C VAL A 26 10.08 -5.73 31.76
N CYS A 27 10.89 -5.60 30.72
CA CYS A 27 12.05 -4.69 30.71
C CYS A 27 11.66 -3.24 31.00
N SER A 28 10.52 -2.77 30.47
CA SER A 28 10.02 -1.42 30.71
C SER A 28 9.68 -1.14 32.18
N LEU A 29 9.39 -2.20 32.96
CA LEU A 29 9.07 -2.12 34.39
C LEU A 29 10.30 -2.19 35.30
N VAL A 30 11.46 -2.63 34.78
CA VAL A 30 12.69 -2.77 35.59
C VAL A 30 13.18 -1.43 36.09
N CYS A 31 13.27 -0.41 35.21
CA CYS A 31 13.60 0.95 35.62
C CYS A 31 13.15 2.01 34.60
N ARG A 32 13.01 3.25 35.07
CA ARG A 32 12.57 4.38 34.23
C ARG A 32 13.51 4.72 33.08
N ALA A 33 14.81 4.42 33.22
CA ALA A 33 15.80 4.71 32.18
C ALA A 33 15.60 3.85 30.91
N LEU A 34 15.00 2.65 31.05
CA LEU A 34 14.71 1.76 29.93
C LEU A 34 13.40 2.10 29.22
N LEU A 35 12.52 2.86 29.88
CA LEU A 35 11.17 3.11 29.41
C LEU A 35 11.12 3.73 28.01
N PRO A 36 11.93 4.75 27.65
CA PRO A 36 11.92 5.31 26.29
C PRO A 36 12.29 4.29 25.22
N ALA A 37 13.37 3.53 25.43
CA ALA A 37 13.83 2.51 24.49
C ALA A 37 12.81 1.35 24.35
N CYS A 38 12.22 0.92 25.47
CA CYS A 38 11.18 -0.10 25.45
C CYS A 38 9.91 0.40 24.74
N ARG A 39 9.49 1.65 24.97
CA ARG A 39 8.34 2.25 24.28
C ARG A 39 8.57 2.36 22.78
N ALA A 40 9.77 2.74 22.36
CA ALA A 40 10.14 2.75 20.95
C ALA A 40 9.88 1.36 20.33
N LEU A 41 10.29 0.27 20.98
CA LEU A 41 10.07 -1.09 20.49
C LEU A 41 8.61 -1.55 20.57
N LEU A 42 7.88 -1.22 21.64
CA LEU A 42 6.50 -1.65 21.83
C LEU A 42 5.52 -0.96 20.87
N TRP A 43 5.77 0.31 20.56
CA TRP A 43 4.82 1.16 19.84
C TRP A 43 5.29 1.53 18.43
N HIS A 44 6.47 1.06 17.99
CA HIS A 44 7.00 1.35 16.65
C HIS A 44 6.00 1.01 15.56
N ASN A 45 5.41 -0.18 15.67
CA ASN A 45 4.51 -0.78 14.71
C ASN A 45 3.20 -1.12 15.40
N ILE A 46 2.13 -0.42 15.05
CA ILE A 46 0.79 -0.72 15.53
C ILE A 46 0.04 -1.42 14.41
N THR A 47 -0.54 -2.58 14.73
CA THR A 47 -1.40 -3.33 13.80
C THR A 47 -2.76 -3.53 14.44
N ILE A 48 -3.82 -3.08 13.77
CA ILE A 48 -5.21 -3.27 14.17
C ILE A 48 -5.87 -4.20 13.16
N HIS A 49 -6.54 -5.22 13.67
CA HIS A 49 -7.29 -6.18 12.86
C HIS A 49 -8.77 -5.97 13.11
N ASP A 50 -9.35 -5.05 12.35
CA ASP A 50 -10.74 -4.67 12.53
C ASP A 50 -11.67 -5.79 12.00
N LYS A 51 -12.23 -6.55 12.94
CA LYS A 51 -13.20 -7.62 12.68
C LYS A 51 -14.60 -7.05 12.81
N ARG A 52 -15.08 -6.39 11.76
CA ARG A 52 -16.46 -5.93 11.72
C ARG A 52 -17.37 -7.09 11.34
N ASP A 53 -18.18 -7.52 12.30
CA ASP A 53 -19.26 -8.48 12.06
C ASP A 53 -20.46 -7.81 11.38
N ASP A 54 -20.63 -6.51 11.57
CA ASP A 54 -21.71 -5.70 11.02
C ASP A 54 -21.18 -4.60 10.07
N PRO A 55 -21.63 -4.56 8.80
CA PRO A 55 -21.28 -3.48 7.87
C PRO A 55 -21.89 -2.11 8.22
N GLU A 56 -22.83 -2.03 9.16
CA GLU A 56 -23.35 -0.74 9.62
C GLU A 56 -22.49 -0.10 10.72
N ASP A 57 -21.61 -0.88 11.36
CA ASP A 57 -20.74 -0.35 12.40
C ASP A 57 -19.61 0.47 11.78
N THR A 58 -19.68 1.79 11.94
CA THR A 58 -18.66 2.71 11.46
C THR A 58 -17.43 2.74 12.36
N HIS A 59 -17.54 2.25 13.59
CA HIS A 59 -16.53 2.37 14.63
C HIS A 59 -15.81 1.04 14.87
N SER A 60 -14.52 1.11 15.15
CA SER A 60 -13.74 -0.06 15.56
C SER A 60 -13.44 0.10 17.04
N GLU A 61 -13.97 -0.78 17.90
CA GLU A 61 -13.71 -0.76 19.34
C GLU A 61 -12.20 -0.80 19.63
N GLU A 62 -11.42 -1.55 18.83
CA GLU A 62 -9.96 -1.62 18.96
C GLU A 62 -9.28 -0.27 18.67
N LEU A 63 -9.75 0.44 17.65
CA LEU A 63 -9.23 1.78 17.36
C LEU A 63 -9.65 2.79 18.43
N GLU A 64 -10.89 2.74 18.91
CA GLU A 64 -11.36 3.62 19.97
C GLU A 64 -10.56 3.39 21.26
N MET A 65 -10.35 2.13 21.64
CA MET A 65 -9.50 1.78 22.77
C MET A 65 -8.06 2.26 22.57
N LEU A 66 -7.50 2.14 21.36
CA LEU A 66 -6.19 2.69 21.06
C LEU A 66 -6.18 4.22 21.19
N SER A 67 -7.18 4.89 20.65
CA SER A 67 -7.35 6.35 20.74
C SER A 67 -7.40 6.80 22.20
N ASP A 68 -8.16 6.10 23.05
CA ASP A 68 -8.23 6.37 24.48
C ASP A 68 -6.88 6.16 25.16
N VAL A 69 -6.22 5.02 24.93
CA VAL A 69 -4.88 4.73 25.49
C VAL A 69 -3.88 5.81 25.12
N LEU A 70 -3.90 6.27 23.88
CA LEU A 70 -3.02 7.32 23.39
C LEU A 70 -3.38 8.71 23.94
N ALA A 71 -4.67 9.01 24.11
CA ALA A 71 -5.13 10.23 24.76
C ALA A 71 -4.64 10.33 26.21
N PHE A 72 -4.58 9.20 26.93
CA PHE A 72 -4.02 9.14 28.28
C PHE A 72 -2.49 9.11 28.32
N ASN A 73 -1.82 8.70 27.24
CA ASN A 73 -0.38 8.51 27.16
C ASN A 73 0.22 9.21 25.93
N THR A 74 0.13 10.54 25.93
CA THR A 74 0.56 11.38 24.80
C THR A 74 2.06 11.29 24.51
N ASP A 75 2.84 10.79 25.45
CA ASP A 75 4.26 10.52 25.28
C ASP A 75 4.54 9.30 24.39
N ILE A 76 3.52 8.52 24.01
CA ILE A 76 3.63 7.41 23.05
C ILE A 76 3.67 7.89 21.60
N TYR A 77 3.00 9.00 21.27
CA TYR A 77 2.85 9.48 19.88
C TYR A 77 4.14 9.55 19.06
N PRO A 78 5.29 10.03 19.60
CA PRO A 78 6.52 10.14 18.83
C PRO A 78 7.14 8.78 18.45
N TYR A 79 6.72 7.70 19.11
CA TYR A 79 7.27 6.36 18.89
C TYR A 79 6.53 5.59 17.78
N VAL A 80 5.31 6.00 17.43
CA VAL A 80 4.51 5.33 16.39
C VAL A 80 4.97 5.77 15.01
N HIS A 81 5.60 4.85 14.28
CA HIS A 81 6.15 5.11 12.95
C HIS A 81 5.48 4.29 11.86
N SER A 82 4.98 3.10 12.18
CA SER A 82 4.20 2.26 11.27
C SER A 82 2.81 1.99 11.84
N PHE A 83 1.80 2.22 11.02
CA PHE A 83 0.41 1.90 11.35
C PHE A 83 -0.15 0.98 10.27
N THR A 84 -0.66 -0.18 10.69
CA THR A 84 -1.34 -1.14 9.82
C THR A 84 -2.77 -1.29 10.29
N LEU A 85 -3.71 -0.97 9.40
CA LEU A 85 -5.14 -1.16 9.63
C LEU A 85 -5.65 -2.20 8.64
N GLN A 86 -5.97 -3.39 9.13
CA GLN A 86 -6.44 -4.50 8.31
C GLN A 86 -7.88 -4.84 8.65
N TYR A 87 -8.77 -4.58 7.72
CA TYR A 87 -10.17 -4.96 7.82
C TYR A 87 -10.32 -6.42 7.41
N ASN A 88 -10.89 -7.23 8.30
CA ASN A 88 -11.21 -8.62 7.99
C ASN A 88 -12.66 -8.70 7.50
N LEU A 89 -12.87 -8.35 6.23
CA LEU A 89 -14.18 -8.43 5.63
C LEU A 89 -14.50 -9.88 5.24
N SER A 90 -15.46 -10.49 5.93
CA SER A 90 -16.00 -11.78 5.53
C SER A 90 -16.81 -11.64 4.23
N PHE A 91 -16.36 -12.28 3.15
CA PHE A 91 -16.94 -12.26 1.78
C PHE A 91 -18.45 -12.51 1.68
N SER A 92 -19.06 -13.10 2.72
CA SER A 92 -20.48 -13.44 2.73
C SER A 92 -21.45 -12.27 2.94
N LYS A 93 -20.99 -11.09 3.41
CA LYS A 93 -21.88 -9.96 3.77
C LYS A 93 -21.75 -8.71 2.89
N TYR A 94 -21.07 -8.82 1.75
CA TYR A 94 -20.68 -7.69 0.88
C TYR A 94 -21.82 -6.92 0.19
N GLU A 95 -23.09 -7.23 0.47
CA GLU A 95 -24.22 -6.50 -0.12
C GLU A 95 -24.48 -5.14 0.56
N ALA A 96 -24.00 -4.93 1.80
CA ALA A 96 -24.02 -3.63 2.46
C ALA A 96 -22.59 -3.08 2.52
N GLY A 97 -22.25 -2.21 1.57
CA GLY A 97 -20.90 -1.66 1.39
C GLY A 97 -20.43 -0.85 2.59
N LEU A 98 -19.51 -1.43 3.37
CA LEU A 98 -18.72 -0.68 4.35
C LEU A 98 -17.73 0.21 3.58
N ILE A 99 -18.18 1.40 3.18
CA ILE A 99 -17.32 2.43 2.62
C ILE A 99 -16.56 3.05 3.78
N ILE A 100 -15.32 2.62 3.97
CA ILE A 100 -14.45 3.29 4.93
C ILE A 100 -14.18 4.68 4.38
N SER A 101 -14.73 5.68 5.06
CA SER A 101 -14.50 7.06 4.65
C SER A 101 -13.01 7.37 4.75
N VAL A 102 -12.46 8.00 3.72
CA VAL A 102 -11.08 8.51 3.74
C VAL A 102 -10.87 9.46 4.93
N GLY A 103 -11.93 10.16 5.35
CA GLY A 103 -11.94 10.99 6.56
C GLY A 103 -11.59 10.22 7.83
N TYR A 104 -12.06 8.98 7.98
CA TYR A 104 -11.69 8.14 9.13
C TYR A 104 -10.21 7.79 9.13
N ILE A 105 -9.65 7.43 7.96
CA ILE A 105 -8.21 7.15 7.81
C ILE A 105 -7.39 8.40 8.12
N ILE A 106 -7.83 9.57 7.63
CA ILE A 106 -7.20 10.86 7.94
C ILE A 106 -7.16 11.07 9.45
N HIS A 107 -8.31 10.93 10.11
CA HIS A 107 -8.41 11.10 11.56
C HIS A 107 -7.47 10.16 12.32
N CYS A 108 -7.37 8.89 11.90
CA CYS A 108 -6.41 7.95 12.49
C CYS A 108 -4.97 8.44 12.34
N CYS A 109 -4.63 9.01 11.18
CA CYS A 109 -3.27 9.44 10.89
C CYS A 109 -2.91 10.77 11.59
N GLU A 110 -3.88 11.64 11.84
CA GLU A 110 -3.70 12.87 12.62
C GLU A 110 -3.23 12.59 14.05
N ILE A 111 -3.60 11.43 14.60
CA ILE A 111 -3.16 10.96 15.93
C ILE A 111 -1.66 10.65 15.95
N PHE A 112 -1.04 10.36 14.79
CA PHE A 112 0.34 9.90 14.69
C PHE A 112 1.23 10.92 13.94
N PRO A 113 1.74 11.96 14.62
CA PRO A 113 2.51 13.02 13.98
C PRO A 113 3.87 12.56 13.43
N SER A 114 4.36 11.38 13.86
CA SER A 114 5.63 10.79 13.39
C SER A 114 5.41 9.60 12.47
N LEU A 115 4.20 9.40 11.96
CA LEU A 115 3.86 8.29 11.08
C LEU A 115 4.66 8.36 9.77
N ARG A 116 5.37 7.28 9.45
CA ARG A 116 6.18 7.14 8.25
C ARG A 116 5.69 6.03 7.33
N SER A 117 5.08 4.99 7.87
CA SER A 117 4.60 3.85 7.09
C SER A 117 3.12 3.61 7.41
N LEU A 118 2.27 3.58 6.40
CA LEU A 118 0.84 3.33 6.52
C LEU A 118 0.46 2.16 5.64
N THR A 119 -0.07 1.10 6.24
CA THR A 119 -0.61 -0.05 5.52
C THR A 119 -2.11 -0.15 5.75
N LEU A 120 -2.90 -0.12 4.68
CA LEU A 120 -4.34 -0.32 4.74
C LEU A 120 -4.68 -1.62 4.01
N GLY A 121 -5.38 -2.53 4.69
CA GLY A 121 -5.74 -3.85 4.21
C GLY A 121 -7.24 -4.09 4.23
N GLY A 122 -7.78 -4.79 3.23
CA GLY A 122 -9.19 -5.19 3.25
C GLY A 122 -10.17 -4.04 3.04
N LEU A 123 -9.75 -2.97 2.36
CA LEU A 123 -10.61 -1.82 2.08
C LEU A 123 -11.64 -2.14 1.00
N VAL A 124 -12.81 -1.53 1.14
CA VAL A 124 -13.89 -1.57 0.16
C VAL A 124 -14.14 -0.16 -0.37
N GLN A 125 -14.16 0.00 -1.70
CA GLN A 125 -14.65 1.21 -2.37
C GLN A 125 -13.95 2.52 -1.96
N THR A 126 -12.71 2.72 -2.40
CA THR A 126 -12.13 4.06 -2.42
C THR A 126 -11.37 4.25 -3.74
N PRO A 127 -11.76 5.24 -4.58
CA PRO A 127 -11.00 5.50 -5.78
C PRO A 127 -9.58 5.87 -5.38
N PHE A 128 -8.59 5.35 -6.11
CA PHE A 128 -7.20 5.51 -5.69
C PHE A 128 -6.74 6.97 -5.62
N SER A 129 -7.40 7.84 -6.39
CA SER A 129 -7.19 9.29 -6.35
C SER A 129 -7.42 9.89 -4.96
N SER A 130 -8.34 9.34 -4.17
CA SER A 130 -8.59 9.84 -2.81
C SER A 130 -7.44 9.56 -1.85
N PHE A 131 -6.63 8.52 -2.09
CA PHE A 131 -5.43 8.26 -1.29
C PHE A 131 -4.31 9.25 -1.59
N VAL A 132 -4.28 9.85 -2.79
CA VAL A 132 -3.28 10.88 -3.13
C VAL A 132 -3.44 12.09 -2.20
N SER A 133 -4.69 12.45 -1.86
CA SER A 133 -4.99 13.52 -0.90
C SER A 133 -4.52 13.21 0.53
N LEU A 134 -4.43 11.93 0.92
CA LEU A 134 -3.90 11.56 2.24
C LEU A 134 -2.44 11.99 2.42
N PHE A 135 -1.66 11.92 1.34
CA PHE A 135 -0.25 12.21 1.40
C PHE A 135 0.03 13.70 1.65
N ASP A 136 -0.91 14.59 1.31
CA ASP A 136 -0.80 16.02 1.59
C ASP A 136 -1.10 16.31 3.06
N LEU A 137 -1.91 15.47 3.70
CA LEU A 137 -2.30 15.58 5.11
C LEU A 137 -1.26 14.98 6.06
N ILE A 138 -0.47 14.01 5.58
CA ILE A 138 0.54 13.31 6.36
C ILE A 138 1.92 13.52 5.72
N PRO A 139 2.54 14.69 5.89
CA PRO A 139 3.79 15.04 5.18
C PRO A 139 5.00 14.20 5.62
N THR A 140 4.90 13.51 6.77
CA THR A 140 5.92 12.60 7.29
C THR A 140 5.86 11.21 6.67
N LEU A 141 4.81 10.90 5.91
CA LEU A 141 4.61 9.58 5.33
C LEU A 141 5.68 9.30 4.26
N GLU A 142 6.48 8.26 4.50
CA GLU A 142 7.53 7.76 3.60
C GLU A 142 7.04 6.53 2.80
N GLU A 143 6.14 5.74 3.36
CA GLU A 143 5.68 4.48 2.79
C GLU A 143 4.16 4.35 2.88
N PHE A 144 3.53 3.98 1.78
CA PHE A 144 2.10 3.73 1.73
C PHE A 144 1.80 2.41 1.01
N HIS A 145 1.13 1.52 1.72
CA HIS A 145 0.82 0.18 1.25
C HIS A 145 -0.69 -0.05 1.29
N LEU A 146 -1.23 -0.48 0.17
CA LEU A 146 -2.60 -0.88 0.02
C LEU A 146 -2.64 -2.40 -0.21
N ARG A 147 -3.40 -3.12 0.60
CA ARG A 147 -3.53 -4.57 0.54
C ARG A 147 -5.00 -4.98 0.40
N ASP A 148 -5.24 -6.01 -0.39
CA ASP A 148 -6.54 -6.70 -0.46
C ASP A 148 -7.74 -5.76 -0.66
N ILE A 149 -7.62 -4.82 -1.62
CA ILE A 149 -8.69 -3.86 -1.91
C ILE A 149 -9.77 -4.56 -2.72
N THR A 150 -11.00 -4.52 -2.22
CA THR A 150 -12.16 -5.01 -2.98
C THR A 150 -12.87 -3.82 -3.64
N PRO A 151 -12.92 -3.74 -4.97
CA PRO A 151 -13.71 -2.73 -5.64
C PRO A 151 -15.20 -3.08 -5.54
N ILE A 152 -16.04 -2.07 -5.35
CA ILE A 152 -17.48 -2.24 -5.49
C ILE A 152 -17.85 -1.93 -6.93
N PHE A 153 -18.32 -2.96 -7.65
CA PHE A 153 -19.16 -2.75 -8.81
C PHE A 153 -20.60 -2.91 -8.36
N PRO A 154 -21.47 -1.93 -8.64
CA PRO A 154 -22.88 -2.22 -8.65
C PRO A 154 -23.09 -3.37 -9.64
N ARG A 155 -23.67 -4.47 -9.16
CA ARG A 155 -23.89 -5.71 -9.92
C ARG A 155 -24.63 -5.47 -11.25
N ASP A 156 -25.39 -4.38 -11.31
CA ASP A 156 -26.35 -4.10 -12.38
C ASP A 156 -26.06 -2.80 -13.17
N SER A 157 -25.03 -2.02 -12.81
CA SER A 157 -24.63 -0.81 -13.55
C SER A 157 -23.18 -0.89 -14.00
N TRP A 158 -22.94 -1.88 -14.84
CA TRP A 158 -21.87 -1.74 -15.83
C TRP A 158 -22.17 -0.49 -16.67
N PRO A 159 -21.18 0.34 -17.03
CA PRO A 159 -21.47 1.64 -17.63
C PRO A 159 -22.05 1.46 -19.04
N THR A 160 -23.37 1.52 -19.15
CA THR A 160 -24.03 2.12 -20.31
C THR A 160 -23.90 3.64 -20.15
N ASP A 161 -22.75 4.17 -20.53
CA ASP A 161 -22.47 5.58 -20.85
C ASP A 161 -22.72 6.69 -19.79
N GLN A 162 -22.96 6.37 -18.52
CA GLN A 162 -23.04 7.40 -17.47
C GLN A 162 -22.13 7.07 -16.28
N ILE A 163 -20.99 7.74 -16.24
CA ILE A 163 -20.15 7.87 -15.04
C ILE A 163 -20.94 8.67 -14.00
N PRO A 164 -21.20 8.15 -12.79
CA PRO A 164 -21.85 8.94 -11.74
C PRO A 164 -20.89 10.03 -11.24
N ALA A 165 -21.33 11.29 -11.28
CA ALA A 165 -20.49 12.46 -11.00
C ALA A 165 -20.00 12.61 -9.55
N SER A 166 -20.36 11.72 -8.61
CA SER A 166 -19.95 11.89 -7.21
C SER A 166 -20.27 10.67 -6.36
N TYR A 167 -19.33 9.74 -6.23
CA TYR A 167 -19.33 8.81 -5.11
C TYR A 167 -18.29 9.26 -4.08
N GLY A 168 -18.77 9.79 -2.95
CA GLY A 168 -18.04 9.80 -1.69
C GLY A 168 -16.78 10.65 -1.58
N LEU A 169 -16.50 11.58 -2.51
CA LEU A 169 -15.51 12.62 -2.23
C LEU A 169 -15.99 13.41 -1.01
N PRO A 170 -15.22 13.50 0.09
CA PRO A 170 -15.53 14.48 1.12
C PRO A 170 -15.61 15.84 0.43
N SER A 171 -16.67 16.60 0.68
CA SER A 171 -16.82 17.95 0.12
C SER A 171 -15.50 18.70 0.32
N ALA A 172 -15.08 19.52 -0.65
CA ALA A 172 -13.88 20.35 -0.48
C ALA A 172 -13.92 21.15 0.84
N GLU A 173 -15.13 21.42 1.37
CA GLU A 173 -15.38 22.01 2.67
C GLU A 173 -15.01 21.11 3.87
N GLN A 174 -15.18 19.79 3.77
CA GLN A 174 -14.77 18.82 4.81
C GLN A 174 -13.25 18.64 4.86
N LEU A 175 -12.59 18.64 3.70
CA LEU A 175 -11.12 18.63 3.61
C LEU A 175 -10.52 19.99 4.02
N ALA A 176 -11.18 21.10 3.68
CA ALA A 176 -10.77 22.44 4.12
C ALA A 176 -10.93 22.61 5.65
N GLY A 177 -11.94 21.99 6.26
CA GLY A 177 -12.15 22.00 7.71
C GLY A 177 -11.01 21.32 8.50
N ALA A 178 -10.51 20.18 8.03
CA ALA A 178 -9.36 19.50 8.64
C ALA A 178 -8.05 20.30 8.48
N SER A 179 -7.90 21.01 7.36
CA SER A 179 -6.69 21.81 7.08
C SER A 179 -6.72 23.21 7.73
N SER A 180 -7.88 23.69 8.20
CA SER A 180 -8.10 25.09 8.63
C SER A 180 -7.70 25.38 10.09
N THR A 181 -7.40 24.40 10.94
CA THR A 181 -7.03 24.67 12.34
C THR A 181 -5.54 24.96 12.55
N ARG A 182 -4.72 24.98 11.49
CA ARG A 182 -3.25 25.14 11.60
C ARG A 182 -2.66 26.41 10.99
N SER A 183 -3.46 27.35 10.50
CA SER A 183 -2.94 28.66 10.08
C SER A 183 -3.13 29.70 11.18
N ASN A 184 -2.09 29.91 12.00
CA ASN A 184 -1.65 31.24 12.43
C ASN A 184 -0.48 31.12 13.42
N ALA A 185 0.75 31.21 12.91
CA ALA A 185 1.84 32.06 13.41
C ALA A 185 3.20 31.51 12.97
N GLY A 186 3.89 32.27 12.10
CA GLY A 186 5.35 32.22 11.96
C GLY A 186 5.92 31.23 10.95
N GLY A 187 6.35 31.75 9.78
CA GLY A 187 7.34 31.11 8.91
C GLY A 187 6.93 29.75 8.34
N GLY A 188 6.08 29.75 7.29
CA GLY A 188 5.65 28.54 6.60
C GLY A 188 6.81 27.80 5.93
N MET A 189 7.49 26.93 6.69
CA MET A 189 8.20 25.80 6.11
C MET A 189 7.15 24.98 5.37
N THR A 190 7.21 25.03 4.03
CA THR A 190 6.46 24.08 3.22
C THR A 190 6.99 22.71 3.57
N LEU A 191 6.25 21.97 4.39
CA LEU A 191 6.56 20.59 4.70
C LEU A 191 6.56 19.85 3.37
N GLN A 192 7.76 19.54 2.87
CA GLN A 192 7.87 18.80 1.63
C GLN A 192 7.36 17.39 1.91
N PRO A 193 6.51 16.84 1.04
CA PRO A 193 6.10 15.46 1.17
C PRO A 193 7.28 14.50 1.02
N HIS A 194 7.28 13.40 1.78
CA HIS A 194 8.41 12.44 1.81
C HIS A 194 8.08 11.06 1.23
N LEU A 195 6.97 10.90 0.50
CA LEU A 195 6.58 9.59 -0.02
C LEU A 195 7.68 9.01 -0.92
N ARG A 196 8.26 7.88 -0.48
CA ARG A 196 9.35 7.15 -1.12
C ARG A 196 8.89 5.81 -1.66
N SER A 197 7.94 5.16 -1.00
CA SER A 197 7.43 3.85 -1.39
C SER A 197 5.91 3.87 -1.50
N PHE A 198 5.40 3.41 -2.63
CA PHE A 198 3.97 3.19 -2.83
C PHE A 198 3.77 1.78 -3.36
N SER A 199 2.91 1.00 -2.71
CA SER A 199 2.55 -0.31 -3.22
C SER A 199 1.06 -0.58 -3.15
N ILE A 200 0.52 -1.18 -4.21
CA ILE A 200 -0.79 -1.84 -4.19
C ILE A 200 -0.53 -3.33 -4.37
N ILE A 201 -0.85 -4.13 -3.35
CA ILE A 201 -0.72 -5.58 -3.38
C ILE A 201 -2.10 -6.17 -3.18
N ASN A 202 -2.74 -6.55 -4.27
CA ASN A 202 -4.02 -7.22 -4.19
C ASN A 202 -3.84 -8.73 -4.29
N SER A 203 -4.06 -9.45 -3.20
CA SER A 203 -3.89 -10.90 -3.18
C SER A 203 -5.10 -11.65 -3.74
N GLN A 204 -6.27 -11.00 -3.79
CA GLN A 204 -7.52 -11.64 -4.20
C GLN A 204 -8.09 -11.02 -5.47
N SER A 205 -8.81 -11.84 -6.22
CA SER A 205 -9.40 -11.51 -7.52
C SER A 205 -10.10 -10.15 -7.46
N ILE A 206 -9.45 -9.12 -7.98
CA ILE A 206 -10.14 -7.90 -8.30
C ILE A 206 -11.09 -8.27 -9.43
N LYS A 207 -12.36 -8.48 -9.09
CA LYS A 207 -13.44 -8.35 -10.05
C LYS A 207 -13.40 -6.88 -10.46
N ALA A 208 -12.62 -6.60 -11.50
CA ALA A 208 -12.36 -5.30 -12.11
C ALA A 208 -11.74 -4.25 -11.16
N CYS A 209 -10.44 -3.97 -11.21
CA CYS A 209 -10.09 -2.55 -11.05
C CYS A 209 -10.63 -1.93 -12.33
N SER A 210 -11.36 -0.82 -12.26
CA SER A 210 -11.80 -0.19 -13.50
C SER A 210 -10.54 0.08 -14.34
N ALA A 211 -10.59 -0.22 -15.64
CA ALA A 211 -9.42 -0.08 -16.51
C ALA A 211 -8.82 1.34 -16.47
N SER A 212 -9.59 2.34 -16.02
CA SER A 212 -9.21 3.74 -15.87
C SER A 212 -8.57 4.09 -14.53
N GLU A 213 -8.87 3.38 -13.43
CA GLU A 213 -8.41 3.73 -12.07
C GLU A 213 -6.88 3.68 -11.92
N LEU A 214 -6.23 2.67 -12.48
CA LEU A 214 -4.77 2.55 -12.40
C LEU A 214 -4.06 3.63 -13.24
N PRO A 215 -4.43 3.89 -14.51
CA PRO A 215 -3.93 5.03 -15.25
C PRO A 215 -4.18 6.37 -14.54
N GLU A 216 -5.34 6.57 -13.92
CA GLU A 216 -5.67 7.78 -13.18
C GLU A 216 -4.80 7.95 -11.93
N LEU A 217 -4.57 6.87 -11.18
CA LEU A 217 -3.65 6.88 -10.04
C LEU A 217 -2.23 7.24 -10.48
N VAL A 218 -1.70 6.58 -11.52
CA VAL A 218 -0.35 6.85 -12.03
C VAL A 218 -0.25 8.30 -12.51
N SER A 219 -1.27 8.79 -13.23
CA SER A 219 -1.33 10.18 -13.68
C SER A 219 -1.42 11.17 -12.51
N SER A 220 -2.10 10.79 -11.43
CA SER A 220 -2.23 11.62 -10.22
C SER A 220 -0.92 11.67 -9.45
N LEU A 221 -0.21 10.54 -9.31
CA LEU A 221 1.14 10.49 -8.77
C LEU A 221 2.13 11.31 -9.62
N GLU A 222 2.01 11.26 -10.94
CA GLU A 222 2.86 12.04 -11.85
C GLU A 222 2.61 13.55 -11.73
N ARG A 223 1.35 13.97 -11.59
CA ARG A 223 0.96 15.37 -11.36
C ARG A 223 1.29 15.86 -9.95
N SER A 224 1.48 14.95 -9.00
CA SER A 224 1.75 15.28 -7.61
C SER A 224 3.21 15.71 -7.37
N LYS A 225 3.43 16.33 -6.21
CA LYS A 225 4.78 16.70 -5.72
C LYS A 225 5.64 15.46 -5.38
N TYR A 226 5.00 14.31 -5.13
CA TYR A 226 5.66 13.04 -4.76
C TYR A 226 6.45 12.41 -5.89
N SER A 227 6.17 12.79 -7.15
CA SER A 227 6.85 12.22 -8.32
C SER A 227 8.37 12.25 -8.13
N SER A 228 8.93 13.38 -7.68
CA SER A 228 10.37 13.57 -7.45
C SER A 228 10.98 12.79 -6.29
N THR A 229 10.19 12.41 -5.28
CA THR A 229 10.66 11.73 -4.07
C THR A 229 10.47 10.23 -4.12
N LEU A 230 9.53 9.76 -4.94
CA LEU A 230 9.18 8.35 -5.06
C LEU A 230 10.40 7.54 -5.58
N ARG A 231 10.71 6.46 -4.87
CA ARG A 231 11.82 5.53 -5.16
C ARG A 231 11.33 4.13 -5.48
N SER A 232 10.19 3.74 -4.92
CA SER A 232 9.59 2.44 -5.11
C SER A 232 8.13 2.57 -5.51
N LEU A 233 7.76 1.92 -6.61
CA LEU A 233 6.38 1.77 -7.04
C LEU A 233 6.13 0.30 -7.37
N GLU A 234 5.22 -0.34 -6.62
CA GLU A 234 4.85 -1.73 -6.82
C GLU A 234 3.33 -1.87 -7.00
N LEU A 235 2.90 -2.34 -8.16
CA LEU A 235 1.50 -2.55 -8.50
C LEU A 235 1.27 -4.03 -8.81
N ARG A 236 0.74 -4.79 -7.86
CA ARG A 236 0.30 -6.17 -8.04
C ARG A 236 -1.22 -6.21 -8.07
N VAL A 237 -1.78 -6.27 -9.26
CA VAL A 237 -3.22 -6.13 -9.50
C VAL A 237 -3.70 -7.39 -10.19
N GLY A 238 -4.63 -8.11 -9.56
CA GLY A 238 -5.35 -9.18 -10.25
C GLY A 238 -6.31 -8.58 -11.27
N VAL A 239 -6.27 -9.04 -12.52
CA VAL A 239 -7.24 -8.65 -13.53
C VAL A 239 -8.10 -9.87 -13.81
N GLN A 240 -9.29 -9.93 -13.23
CA GLN A 240 -10.25 -10.96 -13.59
C GLN A 240 -10.95 -10.53 -14.89
N CYS A 241 -10.56 -11.15 -16.01
CA CYS A 241 -11.33 -11.05 -17.25
C CYS A 241 -12.64 -11.80 -17.02
N GLY A 242 -13.77 -11.12 -17.15
CA GLY A 242 -15.09 -11.66 -16.81
C GLY A 242 -15.44 -12.88 -17.64
N SER A 243 -15.14 -14.07 -17.15
CA SER A 243 -15.66 -15.34 -17.68
C SER A 243 -16.90 -15.78 -16.87
N SER A 244 -17.73 -14.85 -16.40
CA SER A 244 -18.97 -15.26 -15.76
C SER A 244 -19.85 -15.91 -16.83
N ALA A 245 -20.12 -17.20 -16.62
CA ALA A 245 -20.99 -18.09 -17.39
C ALA A 245 -22.47 -17.65 -17.40
N ILE A 246 -22.74 -16.36 -17.26
CA ILE A 246 -24.07 -15.75 -17.26
C ILE A 246 -24.16 -14.87 -18.52
N GLY A 247 -24.40 -15.52 -19.66
CA GLY A 247 -25.04 -14.88 -20.83
C GLY A 247 -24.31 -13.75 -21.56
N TRP A 248 -23.02 -13.50 -21.32
CA TRP A 248 -22.26 -12.59 -22.17
C TRP A 248 -22.09 -13.25 -23.53
N GLY A 249 -22.66 -12.65 -24.58
CA GLY A 249 -22.54 -13.14 -25.94
C GLY A 249 -21.06 -13.31 -26.33
N PRO A 250 -20.72 -14.29 -27.18
CA PRO A 250 -19.35 -14.62 -27.60
C PRO A 250 -18.55 -13.46 -28.23
N ASP A 251 -19.20 -12.32 -28.48
CA ASP A 251 -18.63 -11.16 -29.16
C ASP A 251 -18.36 -9.97 -28.22
N ALA A 252 -18.53 -10.11 -26.90
CA ALA A 252 -18.09 -9.11 -25.92
C ALA A 252 -16.56 -9.19 -25.74
N SER A 253 -15.84 -8.91 -26.82
CA SER A 253 -14.40 -8.85 -26.84
C SER A 253 -13.93 -7.63 -26.05
N PHE A 254 -13.47 -7.85 -24.82
CA PHE A 254 -12.70 -6.88 -24.05
C PHE A 254 -11.35 -6.66 -24.76
N HIS A 255 -11.36 -5.85 -25.82
CA HIS A 255 -10.20 -5.64 -26.69
C HIS A 255 -9.24 -4.54 -26.23
N SER A 256 -9.54 -3.83 -25.14
CA SER A 256 -8.60 -2.87 -24.58
C SER A 256 -8.06 -3.39 -23.26
N THR A 257 -6.98 -4.17 -23.33
CA THR A 257 -6.08 -4.29 -22.18
C THR A 257 -5.76 -2.88 -21.71
N PRO A 258 -5.92 -2.54 -20.43
CA PRO A 258 -5.56 -1.22 -19.94
C PRO A 258 -4.09 -0.96 -20.28
N HIS A 259 -3.85 -0.05 -21.21
CA HIS A 259 -2.49 0.36 -21.57
C HIS A 259 -1.97 1.23 -20.43
N LEU A 260 -1.32 0.60 -19.46
CA LEU A 260 -0.64 1.35 -18.42
C LEU A 260 0.59 2.01 -19.05
N ARG A 261 0.54 3.33 -19.22
CA ARG A 261 1.68 4.10 -19.70
C ARG A 261 2.77 4.08 -18.62
N VAL A 262 4.02 3.85 -19.02
CA VAL A 262 5.17 4.00 -18.13
C VAL A 262 5.22 5.46 -17.66
N PRO A 263 5.18 5.74 -16.34
CA PRO A 263 5.20 7.10 -15.83
C PRO A 263 6.52 7.80 -16.16
N SER A 264 6.51 9.13 -16.37
CA SER A 264 7.75 9.87 -16.64
C SER A 264 8.76 9.82 -15.49
N PHE A 265 8.29 9.58 -14.27
CA PHE A 265 9.13 9.37 -13.08
C PHE A 265 9.69 7.94 -12.96
N ALA A 266 9.36 7.00 -13.86
CA ALA A 266 9.89 5.64 -13.78
C ALA A 266 11.43 5.56 -13.75
N PRO A 267 12.20 6.35 -14.53
CA PRO A 267 13.66 6.26 -14.56
C PRO A 267 14.38 6.61 -13.25
N GLN A 268 13.71 7.28 -12.30
CA GLN A 268 14.28 7.62 -11.00
C GLN A 268 13.90 6.64 -9.88
N LEU A 269 13.02 5.67 -10.18
CA LEU A 269 12.65 4.61 -9.26
C LEU A 269 13.82 3.63 -9.12
N SER A 270 14.20 3.32 -7.89
CA SER A 270 15.06 2.17 -7.59
C SER A 270 14.33 0.85 -7.73
N HIS A 271 13.00 0.87 -7.57
CA HIS A 271 12.13 -0.29 -7.74
C HIS A 271 10.86 0.11 -8.49
N PHE A 272 10.61 -0.54 -9.62
CA PHE A 272 9.38 -0.40 -10.39
C PHE A 272 8.91 -1.81 -10.77
N GLY A 273 7.78 -2.22 -10.21
CA GLY A 273 7.21 -3.54 -10.45
C GLY A 273 5.73 -3.42 -10.77
N ILE A 274 5.32 -3.94 -11.92
CA ILE A 274 3.90 -4.13 -12.24
C ILE A 274 3.72 -5.62 -12.49
N VAL A 275 2.82 -6.23 -11.72
CA VAL A 275 2.46 -7.64 -11.86
C VAL A 275 0.96 -7.70 -12.05
N PHE A 276 0.54 -8.14 -13.23
CA PHE A 276 -0.84 -8.49 -13.47
C PHE A 276 -1.02 -9.96 -13.14
N ASN A 277 -1.76 -10.26 -12.07
CA ASN A 277 -2.15 -11.64 -11.81
C ASN A 277 -3.27 -11.99 -12.80
N HIS A 278 -2.92 -12.63 -13.90
CA HIS A 278 -3.88 -13.29 -14.78
C HIS A 278 -4.36 -14.57 -14.09
N TYR A 279 -5.67 -14.76 -13.99
CA TYR A 279 -6.23 -16.02 -13.52
C TYR A 279 -5.95 -17.13 -14.54
N VAL A 280 -5.50 -18.28 -14.04
CA VAL A 280 -5.55 -19.56 -14.75
C VAL A 280 -7.02 -19.83 -15.10
N ARG A 281 -7.31 -20.06 -16.38
CA ARG A 281 -8.66 -20.43 -16.81
C ARG A 281 -9.09 -21.73 -16.11
N SER A 282 -10.40 -21.92 -15.95
CA SER A 282 -10.98 -23.12 -15.33
C SER A 282 -10.66 -24.44 -16.08
N ASP A 283 -10.14 -24.35 -17.31
CA ASP A 283 -9.63 -25.46 -18.12
C ASP A 283 -8.14 -25.78 -17.84
N GLY A 284 -7.50 -25.09 -16.89
CA GLY A 284 -6.08 -25.26 -16.54
C GLY A 284 -5.12 -24.54 -17.48
N TYR A 285 -5.62 -23.76 -18.45
CA TYR A 285 -4.78 -23.00 -19.37
C TYR A 285 -4.36 -21.66 -18.76
N ILE A 286 -3.06 -21.42 -18.70
CA ILE A 286 -2.47 -20.13 -18.32
C ILE A 286 -2.28 -19.34 -19.62
N ASP A 287 -3.11 -18.32 -19.86
CA ASP A 287 -2.85 -17.39 -20.96
C ASP A 287 -1.62 -16.52 -20.58
N ALA A 288 -0.49 -16.91 -21.17
CA ALA A 288 0.88 -16.39 -21.07
C ALA A 288 1.69 -16.75 -19.79
N PRO A 289 2.89 -17.34 -19.96
CA PRO A 289 3.75 -17.73 -18.85
C PRO A 289 4.56 -16.51 -18.37
N ASN A 290 4.47 -16.16 -17.08
CA ASN A 290 5.45 -15.32 -16.41
C ASN A 290 5.84 -14.00 -17.12
N THR A 291 4.89 -13.14 -17.47
CA THR A 291 5.21 -11.72 -17.68
C THR A 291 5.45 -11.04 -16.33
N ARG A 292 6.50 -11.47 -15.62
CA ARG A 292 7.30 -10.49 -14.90
C ARG A 292 7.92 -9.63 -16.00
N GLU A 293 7.30 -8.50 -16.31
CA GLU A 293 8.10 -7.40 -16.87
C GLU A 293 9.08 -7.00 -15.76
N TYR A 294 10.22 -7.69 -15.71
CA TYR A 294 11.41 -7.18 -15.06
C TYR A 294 11.86 -5.96 -15.87
N MET A 295 11.36 -4.78 -15.51
CA MET A 295 12.01 -3.56 -15.93
C MET A 295 13.35 -3.46 -15.20
N GLN A 296 14.38 -3.21 -16.01
CA GLN A 296 15.80 -3.32 -15.72
C GLN A 296 16.20 -2.66 -14.37
N PRO A 297 17.24 -3.17 -13.68
CA PRO A 297 17.95 -2.31 -12.73
C PRO A 297 18.35 -1.02 -13.47
N PRO A 298 18.22 0.16 -12.84
CA PRO A 298 18.52 1.42 -13.49
C PRO A 298 19.91 1.31 -14.11
N ALA A 299 20.00 1.63 -15.40
CA ALA A 299 21.27 1.65 -16.12
C ALA A 299 22.24 2.47 -15.25
N ARG A 300 23.22 1.78 -14.63
CA ARG A 300 24.38 2.46 -14.06
C ARG A 300 24.88 3.33 -15.21
N ARG A 301 24.91 4.65 -15.01
CA ARG A 301 25.68 5.53 -15.88
C ARG A 301 27.10 4.98 -15.87
N LEU A 302 27.42 4.13 -16.84
CA LEU A 302 28.79 3.78 -17.18
C LEU A 302 29.39 5.11 -17.60
N GLY A 303 30.33 5.59 -16.80
CA GLY A 303 31.15 6.75 -17.15
C GLY A 303 31.68 6.56 -18.56
N ALA A 304 31.70 7.64 -19.32
CA ALA A 304 32.22 7.69 -20.66
C ALA A 304 33.59 6.97 -20.72
N GLY A 305 33.66 5.92 -21.52
CA GLY A 305 34.90 5.21 -21.82
C GLY A 305 34.91 3.74 -21.44
N GLN A 306 34.13 2.91 -22.14
CA GLN A 306 34.49 1.52 -22.40
C GLN A 306 33.70 0.99 -23.60
N THR A 307 34.37 0.94 -24.74
CA THR A 307 34.00 0.15 -25.91
C THR A 307 34.23 -1.32 -25.57
N MET A 308 33.19 -2.15 -25.68
CA MET A 308 33.38 -3.61 -25.71
C MET A 308 32.64 -4.20 -26.91
N THR A 309 33.42 -4.83 -27.75
CA THR A 309 33.10 -5.49 -29.01
C THR A 309 32.17 -6.69 -28.82
N ALA A 310 31.18 -6.79 -29.70
CA ALA A 310 30.32 -7.96 -29.84
C ALA A 310 31.14 -9.18 -30.30
N SER A 311 30.88 -10.35 -29.68
CA SER A 311 31.26 -11.65 -30.24
C SER A 311 30.06 -12.58 -30.18
N THR A 312 29.54 -12.88 -31.36
CA THR A 312 28.70 -14.04 -31.68
C THR A 312 29.52 -15.32 -31.54
N ASP A 313 28.92 -16.37 -30.96
CA ASP A 313 28.97 -17.79 -31.39
C ASP A 313 28.33 -18.67 -30.29
N LEU A 314 27.16 -19.29 -30.55
CA LEU A 314 26.96 -20.65 -31.08
C LEU A 314 27.41 -21.79 -30.15
N LEU A 315 26.44 -22.64 -29.77
CA LEU A 315 26.47 -24.10 -29.51
C LEU A 315 25.19 -24.44 -28.70
N ARG A 316 24.05 -24.85 -29.28
CA ARG A 316 23.71 -26.11 -29.99
C ARG A 316 24.03 -27.38 -29.18
N GLY A 317 23.20 -27.69 -28.18
CA GLY A 317 23.15 -28.99 -27.52
C GLY A 317 21.99 -29.85 -28.04
N LYS A 318 22.29 -30.86 -28.86
CA LYS A 318 21.39 -31.97 -29.23
C LYS A 318 21.26 -32.92 -28.04
N ASN A 319 20.05 -33.42 -27.76
CA ASN A 319 19.82 -34.52 -26.81
C ASN A 319 19.35 -35.77 -27.59
N PRO A 320 20.04 -36.93 -27.50
CA PRO A 320 19.65 -38.14 -28.21
C PRO A 320 18.74 -39.05 -27.35
N ASN A 321 17.91 -39.79 -28.07
CA ASN A 321 17.05 -40.88 -27.60
C ASN A 321 17.73 -41.90 -26.67
N CYS A 322 16.99 -42.42 -25.70
CA CYS A 322 17.12 -43.80 -25.24
C CYS A 322 15.74 -44.42 -24.99
N ARG A 323 15.36 -45.33 -25.89
CA ARG A 323 14.34 -46.38 -25.73
C ARG A 323 14.87 -47.48 -24.81
N ARG A 324 13.95 -48.09 -24.06
CA ARG A 324 13.78 -49.52 -23.66
C ARG A 324 13.33 -49.56 -22.18
N SER A 325 12.48 -50.44 -21.69
CA SER A 325 11.54 -51.44 -22.23
C SER A 325 11.04 -52.19 -21.00
N SER A 326 9.73 -52.30 -20.81
CA SER A 326 9.01 -53.43 -20.17
C SER A 326 7.52 -53.11 -20.22
#